data_AF-A0AA40AHR8-F1
#
_entry.id   AF-A0AA40AHR8-F1
#
_cell.length_a   1.000
_cell.length_b   1.000
_cell.length_c   1.000
_cell.angle_alpha   90.00
_cell.angle_beta   90.00
_cell.angle_gamma   90.00
#
_symmetry.space_group_name_H-M   'P 1'
#
loop_
_entity.id
_entity.type
_entity.pdbx_description
1 polymer ?
#
loop_
_entity_poly.entity_id
_entity_poly.type
_entity_poly.pdbx_seq_one_letter_code
_entity_poly.pdbx_strand_id
1 'polypeptide(L)' 'VDISLDDVDATQVYCDDTVAGSPTLQEHVQDLRIVFRIFRGRNVSIGPENTGAAFPSAALLRRLVDGPSMSTL' A
#
# COMPACT_ATOMS: atom_id res chain seq x y z
N VAL A 1 -4.28 -16.23 -7.36
CA VAL A 1 -5.35 -15.28 -7.73
C VAL A 1 -4.72 -13.91 -7.65
N ASP A 2 -4.55 -13.24 -8.77
CA ASP A 2 -3.95 -11.91 -8.80
C ASP A 2 -4.99 -10.88 -8.36
N ILE A 3 -4.71 -10.13 -7.30
CA ILE A 3 -5.57 -9.01 -6.90
C ILE A 3 -5.04 -7.78 -7.61
N SER A 4 -5.58 -7.51 -8.79
CA SER A 4 -5.38 -6.22 -9.43
C SER A 4 -6.08 -5.14 -8.62
N LEU A 5 -5.31 -4.14 -8.20
CA LEU A 5 -5.73 -2.86 -7.63
C LEU A 5 -5.53 -1.74 -8.68
N ASP A 6 -5.56 -2.07 -9.97
CA ASP A 6 -5.25 -1.13 -11.07
C ASP A 6 -6.19 0.09 -11.10
N ASP A 7 -7.35 -0.02 -10.45
CA ASP A 7 -8.33 1.08 -10.30
C ASP A 7 -7.98 2.08 -9.18
N VAL A 8 -6.89 1.87 -8.44
CA VAL A 8 -6.42 2.76 -7.36
C VAL A 8 -5.01 3.24 -7.71
N ASP A 9 -4.94 4.40 -8.37
CA ASP A 9 -3.70 5.05 -8.84
C ASP A 9 -2.63 5.21 -7.74
N ALA A 10 -3.08 5.36 -6.49
CA ALA A 10 -2.22 5.49 -5.33
C ALA A 10 -1.56 4.17 -4.88
N THR A 11 -1.80 3.04 -5.56
CA THR A 11 -1.28 1.73 -5.16
C THR A 11 -0.39 1.05 -6.20
N GLN A 12 0.58 0.28 -5.70
CA GLN A 12 1.33 -0.69 -6.46
C GLN A 12 1.23 -2.05 -5.78
N VAL A 13 1.07 -3.10 -6.59
CA VAL A 13 0.96 -4.47 -6.13
C VAL A 13 2.08 -5.29 -6.74
N TYR A 14 2.75 -6.09 -5.92
CA TYR A 14 3.74 -7.07 -6.37
C TYR A 14 3.50 -8.39 -5.62
N CYS A 15 2.90 -9.36 -6.32
CA CYS A 15 2.50 -10.65 -5.76
C CYS A 15 1.58 -10.50 -4.54
N ASP A 16 2.10 -10.70 -3.34
CA ASP A 16 1.42 -10.60 -2.04
C ASP A 16 1.64 -9.25 -1.34
N ASP A 17 2.63 -8.47 -1.78
CA ASP A 17 2.91 -7.14 -1.24
C ASP A 17 2.05 -6.09 -1.94
N THR A 18 1.45 -5.19 -1.15
CA THR A 18 0.75 -4.01 -1.63
C THR A 18 1.30 -2.77 -0.94
N VAL A 19 1.62 -1.74 -1.72
CA VAL A 19 2.04 -0.44 -1.23
C VAL A 19 1.08 0.63 -1.70
N ALA A 20 0.70 1.52 -0.79
CA ALA A 20 -0.08 2.71 -1.08
C ALA A 20 0.75 3.95 -0.75
N GLY A 21 0.77 4.94 -1.64
CA GLY A 21 1.46 6.20 -1.46
C GLY A 21 0.61 7.36 -1.96
N SER A 22 0.44 8.39 -1.12
CA SER A 22 -0.37 9.56 -1.46
C SER A 22 0.34 10.85 -1.01
N PRO A 23 0.11 12.00 -1.69
CA PRO A 23 0.82 13.26 -1.39
C PRO A 23 0.54 13.81 0.01
N THR A 24 -0.65 13.57 0.56
CA THR A 24 -1.06 14.03 1.89
C THR A 24 -1.57 12.88 2.75
N LEU A 25 -1.47 13.02 4.08
CA LEU A 25 -2.04 12.05 5.02
C LEU A 25 -3.57 11.89 4.84
N GLN A 26 -4.27 12.97 4.51
CA GLN A 26 -5.72 12.95 4.31
C GLN A 26 -6.10 12.10 3.10
N GLU A 27 -5.43 12.31 1.95
CA GLU A 27 -5.62 11.49 0.75
C GLU A 27 -5.22 10.04 1.03
N HIS A 28 -4.09 9.81 1.72
CA HIS A 28 -3.63 8.47 2.07
C HIS A 28 -4.67 7.67 2.88
N VAL A 29 -5.32 8.32 3.86
CA VAL A 29 -6.39 7.69 4.64
C VAL A 29 -7.62 7.37 3.77
N GLN A 30 -7.93 8.20 2.76
CA GLN A 30 -9.02 7.93 1.83
C GLN A 30 -8.69 6.75 0.91
N ASP A 31 -7.48 6.72 0.36
CA ASP A 31 -7.01 5.65 -0.52
C ASP A 31 -6.96 4.30 0.23
N LEU A 32 -6.41 4.27 1.45
CA LEU A 32 -6.40 3.07 2.29
C LEU A 32 -7.81 2.53 2.57
N ARG A 33 -8.81 3.40 2.74
CA ARG A 33 -10.20 2.97 2.93
C ARG A 33 -10.77 2.28 1.70
N ILE A 34 -10.35 2.70 0.49
CA ILE A 34 -10.74 2.06 -0.77
C ILE A 34 -10.07 0.69 -0.86
N VAL A 35 -8.76 0.63 -0.63
CA VAL A 35 -7.96 -0.62 -0.65
C VAL A 35 -8.52 -1.66 0.33
N PHE A 36 -8.74 -1.28 1.59
CA PHE A 36 -9.29 -2.19 2.61
C PHE A 36 -10.71 -2.66 2.27
N ARG A 37 -11.51 -1.84 1.60
CA ARG A 37 -12.84 -2.26 1.12
C ARG A 37 -12.72 -3.32 0.03
N ILE A 38 -11.78 -3.16 -0.90
CA ILE A 38 -11.51 -4.15 -1.95
C ILE A 38 -11.01 -5.46 -1.35
N PHE A 39 -10.03 -5.40 -0.45
CA PHE A 39 -9.51 -6.59 0.25
C PHE A 39 -10.60 -7.33 1.01
N ARG A 40 -11.43 -6.62 1.76
CA ARG A 40 -12.57 -7.21 2.44
C ARG A 40 -13.56 -7.87 1.48
N GLY A 41 -13.87 -7.21 0.35
CA GLY A 41 -14.76 -7.75 -0.68
C GLY A 41 -14.21 -9.01 -1.36
N ARG A 42 -12.89 -9.18 -1.39
CA ARG A 42 -12.19 -10.33 -1.98
C ARG A 42 -11.73 -11.38 -0.96
N ASN A 43 -12.12 -11.25 0.31
CA ASN A 43 -11.69 -12.13 1.41
C ASN A 43 -10.16 -12.23 1.56
N VAL A 44 -9.47 -11.11 1.38
CA VAL A 44 -8.02 -11.00 1.54
C VAL A 44 -7.71 -10.68 3.01
N SER A 45 -6.92 -11.53 3.64
CA SER A 45 -6.40 -11.29 4.99
C SER A 45 -5.12 -10.47 4.93
N ILE A 46 -4.98 -9.53 5.86
CA ILE A 46 -3.79 -8.70 6.03
C ILE A 46 -3.09 -9.19 7.30
N GLY A 47 -1.80 -9.51 7.22
CA GLY A 47 -0.99 -9.84 8.39
C GLY A 47 -0.57 -8.56 9.14
N PRO A 48 -1.19 -8.23 10.29
CA PRO A 48 -0.92 -6.97 11.00
C PRO A 48 0.55 -6.83 11.44
N GLU A 49 1.22 -7.95 11.71
CA GLU A 49 2.64 -8.01 12.06
C GLU A 49 3.59 -7.55 10.97
N ASN A 50 3.14 -7.58 9.71
CA ASN A 50 3.91 -7.16 8.53
C ASN A 50 3.35 -5.88 7.88
N THR A 51 2.39 -5.22 8.54
CA THR A 51 1.72 -4.04 7.98
C THR A 51 2.25 -2.76 8.62
N GLY A 52 2.83 -1.88 7.81
CA GLY A 52 3.13 -0.50 8.19
C GLY A 52 2.08 0.46 7.64
N ALA A 53 1.51 1.32 8.48
CA ALA A 53 0.55 2.33 8.05
C ALA A 53 1.03 3.74 8.44
N ALA A 54 0.94 4.69 7.49
CA ALA A 54 1.23 6.11 7.71
C ALA A 54 2.65 6.44 8.21
N PHE A 55 3.65 5.67 7.79
CA PHE A 55 5.06 6.03 7.99
C PHE A 55 5.57 6.84 6.81
N PRO A 56 6.45 7.85 7.03
CA PRO A 56 7.10 8.56 5.93
C PRO A 56 8.02 7.63 5.13
N SER A 57 8.40 6.47 5.66
CA SER A 57 9.17 5.44 4.96
C SER A 57 8.61 4.05 5.18
N ALA A 58 8.79 3.16 4.20
CA ALA A 58 8.38 1.77 4.26
C ALA A 58 9.46 0.85 3.69
N ALA A 59 9.62 -0.34 4.28
CA ALA A 59 10.46 -1.38 3.71
C ALA A 59 9.63 -2.17 2.67
N LEU A 60 10.01 -2.08 1.40
CA LEU A 60 9.39 -2.80 0.29
C LEU A 60 10.43 -3.62 -0.45
N LEU A 61 10.19 -4.92 -0.69
CA LEU A 61 11.12 -5.81 -1.41
C LEU A 61 12.56 -5.76 -0.85
N ARG A 62 12.70 -5.68 0.48
CA ARG A 62 13.96 -5.50 1.23
C ARG A 62 14.71 -4.19 0.95
N ARG A 63 14.04 -3.19 0.38
CA ARG A 63 14.57 -1.84 0.18
C ARG A 63 13.79 -0.85 1.02
N LEU A 64 14.47 0.10 1.64
CA LEU A 64 13.82 1.20 2.33
C LEU A 64 13.39 2.23 1.27
N VAL A 65 12.10 2.56 1.25
CA VAL A 65 11.51 3.58 0.40
C VAL A 65 11.17 4.77 1.30
N ASP A 66 11.73 5.94 1.02
CA ASP A 66 11.49 7.16 1.80
C ASP A 66 10.53 8.10 1.03
N GLY A 67 9.52 8.62 1.71
CA GLY A 67 8.32 9.24 1.13
C GLY A 67 8.48 10.42 0.17
N PRO A 68 9.58 11.20 0.15
CA PRO A 68 9.74 12.27 -0.84
C PRO A 68 10.04 11.77 -2.25
N SER A 69 10.53 10.53 -2.36
CA SER A 69 10.92 9.92 -3.62
C SER A 69 10.72 8.43 -3.45
N MET A 70 9.81 7.81 -4.19
CA MET A 70 9.85 6.37 -4.41
C MET A 70 11.13 5.99 -5.20
N SER A 71 12.28 6.23 -4.58
CA SER A 71 13.63 6.08 -5.05
C SER A 71 14.28 5.17 -4.02
N THR A 72 14.72 4.02 -4.50
CA THR A 72 15.54 3.12 -3.70
C THR A 72 16.90 3.77 -3.48
N LEU A 73 17.34 3.90 -2.23
CA LEU A 73 18.74 4.18 -1.89
C LEU A 73 19.64 3.02 -2.33
#